data_AF-A0A336LZ04-F1
#
_entry.id   AF-A0A336LZ04-F1
#
_cell.length_a   1.000
_cell.length_b   1.000
_cell.length_c   1.000
_cell.angle_alpha   90.00
_cell.angle_beta   90.00
_cell.angle_gamma   90.00
#
_symmetry.space_group_name_H-M   'P 1'
#
loop_
_entity.id
_entity.type
_entity.pdbx_description
1 polymer ?
#
loop_
_entity_poly.entity_id
_entity_poly.type
_entity_poly.pdbx_seq_one_letter_code
_entity_poly.pdbx_strand_id
1 'polypeptide(L)'
;MIIKILWTLNVLVISLTYIEANNCDLSECPGVQKLYGELGCTPIFNDGDCCPVKYECPDMQSWRKDKCYFDGEEYSVRDKIPSGKTKQNCVASCFCSQFNPDERPKFTCAHFDCAEFFGPRNPDCTLIYDEDSCCSTGKLCGEERAKAHKCYFEDKEYLAGEKIHKGCYKCLCQPGFDNSTIVGNPHCKEVSCGLHLHYVRELFEGCIPVYFQNNKCCPITWRCPDANKDEVISTGRSESNRDACTFGKLTIPVGDALNNHDNKVTCSCLTPPHAQCIRTEASYD
;
A
#
# COMPACT_ATOMS: atom_id res chain seq x y z
N MET A 1 63.04 11.62 48.54
CA MET A 1 62.99 10.26 47.95
C MET A 1 61.92 10.28 46.87
N ILE A 2 62.33 10.02 45.64
CA ILE A 2 61.60 10.21 44.39
C ILE A 2 60.76 8.96 44.12
N ILE A 3 59.45 9.08 43.89
CA ILE A 3 58.71 8.11 43.10
C ILE A 3 57.73 8.89 42.20
N LYS A 4 58.15 9.08 40.94
CA LYS A 4 57.27 9.47 39.84
C LYS A 4 56.48 8.23 39.42
N ILE A 5 55.15 8.28 39.48
CA ILE A 5 54.28 7.28 38.82
C ILE A 5 53.64 7.99 37.64
N LEU A 6 54.23 7.79 36.46
CA LEU A 6 53.61 8.10 35.17
C LEU A 6 52.46 7.12 34.97
N TRP A 7 51.23 7.63 34.86
CA TRP A 7 50.11 6.88 34.32
C TRP A 7 49.94 7.28 32.85
N THR A 8 50.34 6.39 31.96
CA THR A 8 50.07 6.50 30.53
C THR A 8 48.59 6.23 30.26
N LEU A 9 47.85 7.29 29.93
CA LEU A 9 46.48 7.17 29.42
C LEU A 9 46.54 6.58 28.01
N ASN A 10 46.21 5.29 27.87
CA ASN A 10 45.94 4.69 26.57
C ASN A 10 44.56 5.18 26.10
N VAL A 11 44.55 6.16 25.21
CA VAL A 11 43.34 6.59 24.49
C VAL A 11 43.08 5.55 23.41
N LEU A 12 42.17 4.63 23.69
CA LEU A 12 41.63 3.69 22.71
C LEU A 12 40.71 4.48 21.78
N VAL A 13 41.23 4.91 20.62
CA VAL A 13 40.41 5.51 19.56
C VAL A 13 39.57 4.39 18.95
N ILE A 14 38.35 4.24 19.42
CA ILE A 14 37.34 3.40 18.78
C ILE A 14 36.94 4.14 17.50
N SER A 15 37.58 3.78 16.38
CA SER A 15 37.17 4.18 15.06
C SER A 15 35.76 3.65 14.82
N LEU A 16 34.76 4.51 15.02
CA LEU A 16 33.41 4.29 14.51
C LEU A 16 33.52 4.23 12.99
N THR A 17 33.56 3.02 12.45
CA THR A 17 33.33 2.78 11.02
C THR A 17 31.89 3.20 10.76
N TYR A 18 31.73 4.41 10.24
CA TYR A 18 30.49 4.87 9.63
C TYR A 18 30.23 3.92 8.47
N ILE A 19 29.35 2.93 8.66
CA ILE A 19 28.76 2.23 7.53
C ILE A 19 27.94 3.32 6.85
N GLU A 20 28.43 3.83 5.72
CA GLU A 20 27.60 4.59 4.81
C GLU A 20 26.42 3.68 4.49
N ALA A 21 25.27 3.97 5.10
CA ALA A 21 24.02 3.42 4.66
C ALA A 21 23.90 3.88 3.20
N ASN A 22 24.09 2.94 2.26
CA ASN A 22 23.67 3.16 0.89
C ASN A 22 22.25 3.72 0.98
N ASN A 23 22.02 4.89 0.40
CA ASN A 23 20.71 5.54 0.38
C ASN A 23 19.78 4.71 -0.52
N CYS A 24 19.27 3.62 0.04
CA CYS A 24 18.49 2.61 -0.67
C CYS A 24 17.02 3.04 -0.68
N ASP A 25 16.52 3.41 -1.86
CA ASP A 25 15.10 3.68 -2.05
C ASP A 25 14.36 2.37 -2.36
N LEU A 26 13.69 1.82 -1.34
CA LEU A 26 12.91 0.59 -1.47
C LEU A 26 11.74 0.71 -2.45
N SER A 27 11.27 1.93 -2.74
CA SER A 27 10.16 2.15 -3.68
C SER A 27 10.54 1.81 -5.12
N GLU A 28 11.84 1.82 -5.45
CA GLU A 28 12.37 1.48 -6.77
C GLU A 28 12.57 -0.03 -6.97
N CYS A 29 12.50 -0.82 -5.90
CA CYS A 29 12.72 -2.25 -5.98
C CYS A 29 11.66 -2.98 -6.84
N PRO A 30 11.99 -4.13 -7.45
CA PRO A 30 11.01 -4.99 -8.10
C PRO A 30 9.98 -5.53 -7.10
N GLY A 31 8.77 -5.83 -7.55
CA GLY A 31 7.73 -6.40 -6.70
C GLY A 31 6.76 -5.37 -6.12
N VAL A 32 6.04 -5.76 -5.07
CA VAL A 32 4.87 -5.08 -4.50
C VAL A 32 5.10 -4.68 -3.05
N GLN A 33 6.04 -3.77 -2.81
CA GLN A 33 6.50 -3.39 -1.47
C GLN A 33 5.36 -2.88 -0.59
N LYS A 34 4.46 -2.08 -1.17
CA LYS A 34 3.31 -1.54 -0.44
C LYS A 34 2.37 -2.63 0.07
N LEU A 35 2.11 -3.65 -0.76
CA LEU A 35 1.32 -4.81 -0.34
C LEU A 35 1.95 -5.44 0.91
N TYR A 36 3.25 -5.73 0.86
CA TYR A 36 3.97 -6.34 1.97
C TYR A 36 3.97 -5.48 3.23
N GLY A 37 4.16 -4.17 3.09
CA GLY A 37 4.09 -3.22 4.20
C GLY A 37 2.71 -3.23 4.88
N GLU A 38 1.62 -3.17 4.10
CA GLU A 38 0.26 -3.19 4.65
C GLU A 38 -0.17 -4.54 5.23
N LEU A 39 0.43 -5.65 4.77
CA LEU A 39 0.25 -6.97 5.36
C LEU A 39 1.11 -7.20 6.61
N GLY A 40 2.00 -6.25 6.96
CA GLY A 40 2.92 -6.38 8.10
C GLY A 40 4.06 -7.36 7.86
N CYS A 41 4.44 -7.58 6.59
CA CYS A 41 5.56 -8.45 6.24
C CYS A 41 6.91 -7.75 6.47
N THR A 42 7.93 -8.53 6.81
CA THR A 42 9.30 -8.05 7.05
C THR A 42 10.19 -8.36 5.83
N PRO A 43 10.90 -7.37 5.26
CA PRO A 43 11.82 -7.60 4.15
C PRO A 43 13.07 -8.37 4.59
N ILE A 44 13.54 -9.29 3.75
CA ILE A 44 14.79 -10.04 3.93
C ILE A 44 15.76 -9.69 2.80
N PHE A 45 17.00 -9.37 3.15
CA PHE A 45 18.05 -8.92 2.23
C PHE A 45 19.23 -9.89 2.23
N ASN A 46 19.97 -9.93 1.12
CA ASN A 46 21.34 -10.47 1.13
C ASN A 46 22.35 -9.37 1.47
N ASP A 47 23.54 -9.76 1.89
CA ASP A 47 24.63 -8.84 2.18
C ASP A 47 24.97 -7.96 0.97
N GLY A 48 24.83 -6.65 1.14
CA GLY A 48 25.15 -5.65 0.11
C GLY A 48 24.02 -5.35 -0.88
N ASP A 49 22.88 -6.06 -0.83
CA ASP A 49 21.74 -5.79 -1.70
C ASP A 49 20.92 -4.58 -1.22
N CYS A 50 20.51 -3.74 -2.17
CA CYS A 50 19.58 -2.63 -1.93
C CYS A 50 18.13 -3.12 -1.76
N CYS A 51 17.76 -4.16 -2.51
CA CYS A 51 16.40 -4.65 -2.59
C CYS A 51 16.24 -5.99 -1.85
N PRO A 52 15.09 -6.21 -1.20
CA PRO A 52 14.83 -7.47 -0.54
C PRO A 52 14.70 -8.59 -1.56
N VAL A 53 15.25 -9.74 -1.22
CA VAL A 53 15.13 -10.96 -2.02
C VAL A 53 13.81 -11.68 -1.77
N LYS A 54 13.19 -11.44 -0.60
CA LYS A 54 11.87 -11.93 -0.21
C LYS A 54 11.30 -11.13 0.96
N TYR A 55 10.05 -11.43 1.30
CA TYR A 55 9.42 -10.97 2.53
C TYR A 55 8.97 -12.15 3.39
N GLU A 56 9.02 -11.98 4.70
CA GLU A 56 8.41 -12.88 5.68
C GLU A 56 7.11 -12.24 6.19
N CYS A 57 5.98 -12.82 5.79
CA CYS A 57 4.66 -12.33 6.15
C CYS A 57 4.10 -13.04 7.39
N PRO A 58 3.26 -12.36 8.19
CA PRO A 58 2.53 -13.02 9.28
C PRO A 58 1.75 -14.24 8.78
N ASP A 59 1.80 -15.34 9.53
CA ASP A 59 1.05 -16.55 9.17
C ASP A 59 -0.45 -16.34 9.40
N MET A 60 -1.15 -15.93 8.34
CA MET A 60 -2.60 -15.76 8.38
C MET A 60 -3.35 -17.08 8.61
N GLN A 61 -2.76 -18.25 8.34
CA GLN A 61 -3.42 -19.53 8.57
C GLN A 61 -3.58 -19.84 10.05
N SER A 62 -2.66 -19.33 10.89
CA SER A 62 -2.71 -19.42 12.35
C SER A 62 -3.87 -18.62 12.96
N TRP A 63 -4.47 -17.70 12.20
CA TRP A 63 -5.56 -16.85 12.67
C TRP A 63 -6.81 -17.66 12.97
N ARG A 64 -7.48 -17.31 14.06
CA ARG A 64 -8.69 -17.98 14.52
C ARG A 64 -9.80 -17.81 13.48
N LYS A 65 -10.36 -18.94 13.05
CA LYS A 65 -11.37 -18.99 11.97
C LYS A 65 -12.71 -18.36 12.34
N ASP A 66 -12.94 -18.05 13.62
CA ASP A 66 -14.15 -17.43 14.17
C ASP A 66 -13.98 -15.92 14.45
N LYS A 67 -12.90 -15.29 13.96
CA LYS A 67 -12.58 -13.87 14.17
C LYS A 67 -12.26 -13.14 12.88
N CYS A 68 -12.53 -11.84 12.88
CA CYS A 68 -12.01 -10.92 11.87
C CYS A 68 -10.70 -10.29 12.35
N TYR A 69 -9.85 -9.88 11.41
CA TYR A 69 -8.53 -9.33 11.69
C TYR A 69 -8.32 -8.04 10.91
N PHE A 70 -8.00 -6.95 11.60
CA PHE A 70 -7.67 -5.67 10.97
C PHE A 70 -6.56 -4.99 11.75
N ASP A 71 -5.52 -4.56 11.03
CA ASP A 71 -4.39 -3.79 11.61
C ASP A 71 -3.73 -4.51 12.80
N GLY A 72 -3.54 -5.84 12.68
CA GLY A 72 -2.97 -6.69 13.72
C GLY A 72 -3.90 -6.99 14.91
N GLU A 73 -5.13 -6.46 14.93
CA GLU A 73 -6.10 -6.68 16.00
C GLU A 73 -7.18 -7.69 15.63
N GLU A 74 -7.64 -8.44 16.64
CA GLU A 74 -8.72 -9.42 16.51
C GLU A 74 -10.07 -8.82 16.89
N TYR A 75 -11.10 -9.14 16.10
CA TYR A 75 -12.48 -8.68 16.29
C TYR A 75 -13.41 -9.90 16.33
N SER A 76 -14.26 -9.98 17.34
CA SER A 76 -15.34 -10.97 17.42
C SER A 76 -16.47 -10.62 16.47
N VAL A 77 -17.26 -11.62 16.08
CA VAL A 77 -18.48 -11.39 15.29
C VAL A 77 -19.37 -10.36 16.00
N ARG A 78 -19.83 -9.35 15.25
CA ARG A 78 -20.55 -8.13 15.67
C ARG A 78 -19.71 -7.02 16.27
N ASP A 79 -18.42 -7.22 16.53
CA ASP A 79 -17.55 -6.13 16.96
C ASP A 79 -17.42 -5.09 15.85
N LYS A 80 -17.43 -3.82 16.24
CA LYS A 80 -17.26 -2.67 15.35
C LYS A 80 -15.81 -2.23 15.36
N ILE A 81 -15.28 -1.89 14.19
CA ILE A 81 -14.00 -1.19 14.11
C ILE A 81 -14.25 0.27 14.51
N PRO A 82 -13.43 0.85 15.42
CA PRO A 82 -13.51 2.28 15.72
C PRO A 82 -13.38 3.13 14.45
N SER A 83 -14.28 4.10 14.25
CA SER A 83 -14.34 4.91 13.02
C SER A 83 -13.05 5.67 12.73
N GLY A 84 -12.29 6.04 13.76
CA GLY A 84 -10.97 6.66 13.62
C GLY A 84 -9.97 5.81 12.83
N LYS A 85 -10.08 4.47 12.87
CA LYS A 85 -9.18 3.57 12.13
C LYS A 85 -9.60 3.33 10.68
N THR A 86 -10.87 3.60 10.33
CA THR A 86 -11.42 3.32 8.99
C THR A 86 -11.62 4.58 8.14
N LYS A 87 -11.62 5.76 8.76
CA LYS A 87 -11.88 7.04 8.10
C LYS A 87 -10.94 7.32 6.93
N GLN A 88 -9.65 6.99 7.07
CA GLN A 88 -8.64 7.15 6.02
C GLN A 88 -8.92 6.34 4.76
N ASN A 89 -9.66 5.23 4.89
CA ASN A 89 -10.09 4.38 3.78
C ASN A 89 -11.47 4.77 3.23
N CYS A 90 -12.00 5.96 3.57
CA CYS A 90 -13.33 6.38 3.14
C CYS A 90 -14.47 5.46 3.61
N VAL A 91 -14.25 4.77 4.74
CA VAL A 91 -15.22 3.83 5.31
C VAL A 91 -15.87 4.41 6.56
N ALA A 92 -17.19 4.62 6.49
CA ALA A 92 -18.00 5.25 7.52
C ALA A 92 -18.19 4.35 8.74
N SER A 93 -18.38 3.05 8.53
CA SER A 93 -18.47 2.06 9.60
C SER A 93 -18.13 0.67 9.08
N CYS A 94 -17.38 -0.12 9.86
CA CYS A 94 -17.19 -1.54 9.64
C CYS A 94 -17.57 -2.33 10.89
N PHE A 95 -18.08 -3.53 10.68
CA PHE A 95 -18.21 -4.53 11.74
C PHE A 95 -17.86 -5.91 11.22
N CYS A 96 -17.38 -6.77 12.12
CA CYS A 96 -17.11 -8.16 11.81
C CYS A 96 -18.43 -8.91 11.66
N SER A 97 -18.68 -9.52 10.50
CA SER A 97 -19.92 -10.23 10.20
C SER A 97 -19.64 -11.68 9.82
N GLN A 98 -20.58 -12.55 10.19
CA GLN A 98 -20.62 -13.95 9.74
C GLN A 98 -22.05 -14.24 9.31
N PHE A 99 -22.28 -14.26 8.00
CA PHE A 99 -23.61 -14.54 7.43
C PHE A 99 -23.83 -16.04 7.22
N ASN A 100 -22.77 -16.77 6.88
CA ASN A 100 -22.76 -18.21 6.70
C ASN A 100 -21.86 -18.85 7.77
N PRO A 101 -22.37 -19.79 8.61
CA PRO A 101 -21.56 -20.49 9.61
C PRO A 101 -20.38 -21.26 9.01
N ASP A 102 -20.46 -21.68 7.74
CA ASP A 102 -19.42 -22.44 7.05
C ASP A 102 -18.30 -21.54 6.50
N GLU A 103 -18.49 -20.22 6.51
CA GLU A 103 -17.51 -19.24 6.04
C GLU A 103 -16.79 -18.56 7.21
N ARG A 104 -15.54 -18.16 6.98
CA ARG A 104 -14.82 -17.29 7.92
C ARG A 104 -15.55 -15.94 8.01
N PRO A 105 -15.64 -15.34 9.20
CA PRO A 105 -16.20 -14.00 9.33
C PRO A 105 -15.31 -12.98 8.61
N LYS A 106 -15.93 -11.92 8.11
CA LYS A 106 -15.28 -10.86 7.35
C LYS A 106 -15.81 -9.50 7.76
N PHE A 107 -15.09 -8.43 7.45
CA PHE A 107 -15.64 -7.10 7.67
C PHE A 107 -16.73 -6.78 6.64
N THR A 108 -17.85 -6.27 7.13
CA THR A 108 -18.88 -5.63 6.31
C THR A 108 -18.84 -4.15 6.60
N CYS A 109 -18.60 -3.35 5.56
CA CYS A 109 -18.27 -1.94 5.68
C CYS A 109 -19.21 -1.08 4.85
N ALA A 110 -19.73 -0.02 5.45
CA ALA A 110 -20.45 1.04 4.76
C ALA A 110 -19.46 2.13 4.35
N HIS A 111 -19.49 2.51 3.07
CA HIS A 111 -18.60 3.53 2.52
C HIS A 111 -19.29 4.89 2.60
N PHE A 112 -18.53 5.98 2.58
CA PHE A 112 -19.13 7.30 2.49
C PHE A 112 -19.69 7.56 1.09
N ASP A 113 -21.00 7.81 1.02
CA ASP A 113 -21.64 8.35 -0.16
C ASP A 113 -21.51 9.88 -0.16
N CYS A 114 -20.59 10.39 -0.97
CA CYS A 114 -20.28 11.80 -0.97
C CYS A 114 -21.32 12.62 -1.76
N ALA A 115 -21.97 13.57 -1.06
CA ALA A 115 -23.07 14.37 -1.59
C ALA A 115 -22.71 15.11 -2.90
N GLU A 116 -21.45 15.52 -3.05
CA GLU A 116 -20.94 16.20 -4.24
C GLU A 116 -21.08 15.38 -5.55
N PHE A 117 -21.26 14.07 -5.48
CA PHE A 117 -21.41 13.21 -6.65
C PHE A 117 -22.86 13.05 -7.13
N PHE A 118 -23.85 13.47 -6.32
CA PHE A 118 -25.27 13.29 -6.64
C PHE A 118 -25.95 14.54 -7.22
N GLY A 119 -25.23 15.66 -7.30
CA GLY A 119 -25.76 16.94 -7.80
C GLY A 119 -25.03 17.47 -9.04
N PRO A 120 -25.62 18.44 -9.77
CA PRO A 120 -24.93 19.10 -10.86
C PRO A 120 -23.69 19.84 -10.36
N ARG A 121 -22.55 19.62 -11.02
CA ARG A 121 -21.30 20.30 -10.68
C ARG A 121 -21.37 21.75 -11.14
N ASN A 122 -21.23 22.69 -10.21
CA ASN A 122 -21.09 24.11 -10.56
C ASN A 122 -19.63 24.38 -10.97
N PRO A 123 -19.34 24.72 -12.24
CA PRO A 123 -17.98 24.97 -12.72
C PRO A 123 -17.31 26.21 -12.09
N ASP A 124 -18.10 27.14 -11.56
CA ASP A 124 -17.62 28.35 -10.90
C ASP A 124 -17.16 28.09 -9.45
N CYS A 125 -17.38 26.87 -8.94
CA CYS A 125 -17.01 26.48 -7.60
C CYS A 125 -15.97 25.33 -7.59
N THR A 126 -15.05 25.41 -6.64
CA THR A 126 -14.07 24.36 -6.36
C THR A 126 -14.45 23.65 -5.07
N LEU A 127 -14.49 22.31 -5.08
CA LEU A 127 -14.73 21.53 -3.86
C LEU A 127 -13.49 21.59 -2.96
N ILE A 128 -13.70 21.78 -1.67
CA ILE A 128 -12.64 21.79 -0.66
C ILE A 128 -12.83 20.68 0.35
N TYR A 129 -11.73 20.27 0.94
CA TYR A 129 -11.61 19.12 1.80
C TYR A 129 -10.78 19.47 3.03
N ASP A 130 -11.10 18.82 4.14
CA ASP A 130 -10.28 18.83 5.35
C ASP A 130 -9.31 17.65 5.34
N GLU A 131 -8.35 17.67 6.25
CA GLU A 131 -7.46 16.54 6.49
C GLU A 131 -8.25 15.26 6.82
N ASP A 132 -7.86 14.14 6.21
CA ASP A 132 -8.52 12.83 6.33
C ASP A 132 -10.03 12.81 5.98
N SER A 133 -10.55 13.87 5.34
CA SER A 133 -11.93 13.88 4.86
C SER A 133 -12.07 12.98 3.62
N CYS A 134 -13.10 12.14 3.65
CA CYS A 134 -13.48 11.36 2.48
C CYS A 134 -14.18 12.25 1.45
N CYS A 135 -15.25 12.91 1.88
CA CYS A 135 -16.06 13.81 1.06
C CYS A 135 -15.67 15.28 1.26
N SER A 136 -16.15 16.13 0.36
CA SER A 136 -15.97 17.56 0.43
C SER A 136 -16.59 18.12 1.71
N THR A 137 -15.86 19.01 2.38
CA THR A 137 -16.33 19.73 3.56
C THR A 137 -16.97 21.07 3.18
N GLY A 138 -16.78 21.50 1.93
CA GLY A 138 -17.43 22.67 1.38
C GLY A 138 -17.02 22.94 -0.07
N LYS A 139 -17.25 24.19 -0.49
CA LYS A 139 -16.82 24.68 -1.79
C LYS A 139 -16.41 26.14 -1.72
N LEU A 140 -15.40 26.52 -2.49
CA LEU A 140 -15.00 27.90 -2.74
C LEU A 140 -15.63 28.38 -4.05
N CYS A 141 -16.35 29.49 -4.01
CA CYS A 141 -17.00 30.09 -5.19
C CYS A 141 -16.70 31.59 -5.27
N GLY A 142 -16.83 32.19 -6.46
CA GLY A 142 -16.78 33.64 -6.64
C GLY A 142 -15.53 34.31 -6.08
N GLU A 143 -15.70 35.36 -5.28
CA GLU A 143 -14.60 36.16 -4.74
C GLU A 143 -13.71 35.40 -3.75
N GLU A 144 -14.28 34.50 -2.95
CA GLU A 144 -13.52 33.65 -2.01
C GLU A 144 -12.58 32.71 -2.78
N ARG A 145 -13.06 32.15 -3.89
CA ARG A 145 -12.24 31.33 -4.80
C ARG A 145 -11.09 32.14 -5.40
N ALA A 146 -11.34 33.37 -5.82
CA ALA A 146 -10.32 34.24 -6.42
C ALA A 146 -9.22 34.65 -5.43
N LYS A 147 -9.54 34.72 -4.12
CA LYS A 147 -8.63 35.10 -3.04
C LYS A 147 -8.00 33.89 -2.31
N ALA A 148 -8.37 32.67 -2.67
CA ALA A 148 -7.89 31.47 -2.02
C ALA A 148 -6.37 31.32 -2.18
N HIS A 149 -5.71 30.76 -1.15
CA HIS A 149 -4.30 30.38 -1.25
C HIS A 149 -4.11 29.34 -2.36
N LYS A 150 -2.94 29.38 -3.00
CA LYS A 150 -2.61 28.56 -4.17
C LYS A 150 -1.36 27.75 -3.91
N CYS A 151 -1.42 26.47 -4.24
CA CYS A 151 -0.28 25.57 -4.32
C CYS A 151 0.01 25.27 -5.79
N TYR A 152 1.27 24.96 -6.09
CA TYR A 152 1.71 24.62 -7.43
C TYR A 152 2.40 23.26 -7.39
N PHE A 153 1.96 22.32 -8.22
CA PHE A 153 2.58 21.00 -8.30
C PHE A 153 2.45 20.44 -9.72
N GLU A 154 3.57 20.05 -10.33
CA GLU A 154 3.66 19.55 -11.71
C GLU A 154 2.91 20.42 -12.72
N ASP A 155 3.24 21.71 -12.74
CA ASP A 155 2.66 22.73 -13.62
C ASP A 155 1.15 22.93 -13.48
N LYS A 156 0.55 22.43 -12.39
CA LYS A 156 -0.86 22.64 -12.06
C LYS A 156 -0.99 23.51 -10.82
N GLU A 157 -1.91 24.47 -10.91
CA GLU A 157 -2.37 25.26 -9.77
C GLU A 157 -3.49 24.52 -9.04
N TYR A 158 -3.41 24.50 -7.72
CA TYR A 158 -4.44 23.98 -6.82
C TYR A 158 -4.82 25.06 -5.81
N LEU A 159 -6.10 25.18 -5.49
CA LEU A 159 -6.61 26.07 -4.46
C LEU A 159 -6.58 25.40 -3.10
N ALA A 160 -6.51 26.21 -2.05
CA ALA A 160 -6.54 25.72 -0.67
C ALA A 160 -7.76 24.82 -0.42
N GLY A 161 -7.50 23.65 0.17
CA GLY A 161 -8.48 22.60 0.40
C GLY A 161 -8.67 21.64 -0.78
N GLU A 162 -8.05 21.87 -1.95
CA GLU A 162 -8.06 20.88 -3.03
C GLU A 162 -7.15 19.69 -2.73
N LYS A 163 -7.58 18.49 -3.14
CA LYS A 163 -6.80 17.26 -3.05
C LYS A 163 -5.88 17.13 -4.26
N ILE A 164 -4.62 16.82 -4.02
CA ILE A 164 -3.63 16.48 -5.04
C ILE A 164 -3.34 14.99 -4.93
N HIS A 165 -3.45 14.25 -6.03
CA HIS A 165 -3.12 12.82 -6.08
C HIS A 165 -1.94 12.59 -7.02
N LYS A 166 -0.93 11.88 -6.54
CA LYS A 166 0.25 11.52 -7.34
C LYS A 166 0.90 10.26 -6.80
N GLY A 167 1.14 9.30 -7.69
CA GLY A 167 1.68 8.00 -7.29
C GLY A 167 0.79 7.38 -6.22
N CYS A 168 1.38 7.06 -5.07
CA CYS A 168 0.67 6.54 -3.92
C CYS A 168 0.43 7.55 -2.80
N TYR A 169 0.43 8.84 -3.13
CA TYR A 169 0.21 9.90 -2.16
C TYR A 169 -1.06 10.66 -2.45
N LYS A 170 -1.73 11.04 -1.37
CA LYS A 170 -2.83 12.00 -1.34
C LYS A 170 -2.37 13.19 -0.51
N CYS A 171 -2.38 14.35 -1.13
CA CYS A 171 -2.03 15.60 -0.48
C CYS A 171 -3.21 16.55 -0.44
N LEU A 172 -3.11 17.54 0.44
CA LEU A 172 -4.05 18.64 0.54
C LEU A 172 -3.32 19.96 0.28
N CYS A 173 -3.78 20.76 -0.67
CA CYS A 173 -3.24 22.09 -0.85
C CYS A 173 -3.59 22.95 0.37
N GLN A 174 -2.59 23.40 1.12
CA GLN A 174 -2.72 24.23 2.30
C GLN A 174 -1.50 25.16 2.44
N PRO A 175 -1.61 26.24 3.24
CA PRO A 175 -0.44 27.05 3.58
C PRO A 175 0.67 26.18 4.19
N GLY A 176 1.86 26.25 3.59
CA GLY A 176 3.01 25.40 3.98
C GLY A 176 3.25 24.20 3.08
N PHE A 177 2.42 24.00 2.04
CA PHE A 177 2.66 22.98 1.02
C PHE A 177 3.98 23.23 0.26
N ASP A 178 4.84 22.21 0.23
CA ASP A 178 6.06 22.22 -0.58
C ASP A 178 5.72 21.95 -2.05
N ASN A 179 5.83 22.99 -2.88
CA ASN A 179 5.53 22.92 -4.30
C ASN A 179 6.53 22.08 -5.12
N SER A 180 7.67 21.68 -4.53
CA SER A 180 8.76 20.98 -5.23
C SER A 180 8.70 19.46 -5.12
N THR A 181 8.08 18.91 -4.07
CA THR A 181 8.06 17.47 -3.81
C THR A 181 6.81 17.04 -3.02
N ILE A 182 6.47 15.76 -3.18
CA ILE A 182 5.45 15.08 -2.38
C ILE A 182 6.08 14.26 -1.26
N VAL A 183 7.25 13.67 -1.50
CA VAL A 183 7.94 12.87 -0.50
C VAL A 183 8.49 13.81 0.57
N GLY A 184 8.11 13.57 1.82
CA GLY A 184 8.46 14.43 2.96
C GLY A 184 7.63 15.72 3.09
N ASN A 185 6.65 15.94 2.20
CA ASN A 185 5.76 17.10 2.30
C ASN A 185 4.76 16.90 3.46
N PRO A 186 4.65 17.85 4.40
CA PRO A 186 3.83 17.69 5.60
C PRO A 186 2.33 17.59 5.31
N HIS A 187 1.88 18.03 4.13
CA HIS A 187 0.48 17.96 3.72
C HIS A 187 0.19 16.77 2.80
N CYS A 188 1.15 15.88 2.61
CA CYS A 188 1.02 14.66 1.84
C CYS A 188 1.06 13.44 2.75
N LYS A 189 0.14 12.50 2.53
CA LYS A 189 0.14 11.21 3.20
C LYS A 189 0.11 10.10 2.17
N GLU A 190 0.76 8.99 2.48
CA GLU A 190 0.64 7.79 1.68
C GLU A 190 -0.80 7.26 1.76
N VAL A 191 -1.34 6.82 0.63
CA VAL A 191 -2.67 6.21 0.54
C VAL A 191 -2.63 4.86 1.25
N SER A 192 -3.59 4.58 2.13
CA SER A 192 -3.82 3.22 2.62
C SER A 192 -4.73 2.48 1.63
N CYS A 193 -4.36 1.26 1.24
CA CYS A 193 -5.17 0.43 0.36
C CYS A 193 -6.25 -0.35 1.11
N GLY A 194 -6.20 -0.39 2.44
CA GLY A 194 -7.19 -1.05 3.27
C GLY A 194 -7.30 -2.55 2.99
N LEU A 195 -6.18 -3.23 2.72
CA LEU A 195 -6.19 -4.62 2.22
C LEU A 195 -6.96 -5.58 3.12
N HIS A 196 -6.76 -5.52 4.44
CA HIS A 196 -7.49 -6.34 5.41
C HIS A 196 -8.97 -5.98 5.53
N LEU A 197 -9.38 -4.74 5.17
CA LEU A 197 -10.80 -4.34 5.17
C LEU A 197 -11.53 -4.89 3.94
N HIS A 198 -10.89 -4.80 2.78
CA HIS A 198 -11.56 -5.01 1.49
C HIS A 198 -11.28 -6.39 0.87
N TYR A 199 -10.14 -7.00 1.17
CA TYR A 199 -9.61 -8.13 0.39
C TYR A 199 -9.15 -9.32 1.24
N VAL A 200 -9.62 -9.44 2.49
CA VAL A 200 -9.20 -10.52 3.39
C VAL A 200 -9.54 -11.91 2.86
N ARG A 201 -10.65 -12.05 2.13
CA ARG A 201 -11.05 -13.32 1.52
C ARG A 201 -10.08 -13.71 0.42
N GLU A 202 -9.77 -12.76 -0.47
CA GLU A 202 -8.86 -12.94 -1.59
C GLU A 202 -7.46 -13.34 -1.10
N LEU A 203 -6.99 -12.72 -0.02
CA LEU A 203 -5.74 -13.11 0.65
C LEU A 203 -5.78 -14.56 1.14
N PHE A 204 -6.87 -14.99 1.78
CA PHE A 204 -7.03 -16.37 2.27
C PHE A 204 -7.16 -17.42 1.17
N GLU A 205 -7.77 -17.05 0.04
CA GLU A 205 -7.96 -17.94 -1.10
C GLU A 205 -6.70 -18.06 -1.97
N GLY A 206 -5.60 -17.39 -1.60
CA GLY A 206 -4.35 -17.40 -2.33
C GLY A 206 -4.44 -16.65 -3.66
N CYS A 207 -5.34 -15.68 -3.74
CA CYS A 207 -5.43 -14.77 -4.87
C CYS A 207 -4.24 -13.81 -4.88
N ILE A 208 -3.95 -13.23 -6.05
CA ILE A 208 -2.87 -12.27 -6.25
C ILE A 208 -3.40 -10.91 -6.71
N PRO A 209 -2.78 -9.80 -6.28
CA PRO A 209 -3.24 -8.46 -6.62
C PRO A 209 -3.04 -8.14 -8.10
N VAL A 210 -4.01 -7.46 -8.69
CA VAL A 210 -3.95 -6.89 -10.04
C VAL A 210 -3.84 -5.38 -9.93
N TYR A 211 -2.79 -4.81 -10.52
CA TYR A 211 -2.55 -3.38 -10.54
C TYR A 211 -2.78 -2.79 -11.93
N PHE A 212 -2.97 -1.47 -11.99
CA PHE A 212 -3.12 -0.75 -13.25
C PHE A 212 -1.85 0.02 -13.60
N GLN A 213 -1.30 -0.23 -14.78
CA GLN A 213 -0.07 0.35 -15.35
C GLN A 213 1.23 0.04 -14.58
N ASN A 214 1.26 0.26 -13.27
CA ASN A 214 2.37 -0.07 -12.38
C ASN A 214 1.84 -0.72 -11.10
N ASN A 215 2.73 -1.35 -10.34
CA ASN A 215 2.41 -2.12 -9.13
C ASN A 215 2.87 -1.44 -7.84
N LYS A 216 2.99 -0.10 -7.84
CA LYS A 216 3.64 0.66 -6.77
C LYS A 216 2.67 1.20 -5.71
N CYS A 217 1.37 1.17 -5.97
CA CYS A 217 0.35 1.65 -5.04
C CYS A 217 -0.68 0.57 -4.72
N CYS A 218 -1.97 0.85 -4.87
CA CYS A 218 -3.05 -0.07 -4.51
C CYS A 218 -3.48 -0.94 -5.69
N PRO A 219 -3.82 -2.21 -5.44
CA PRO A 219 -4.45 -3.05 -6.45
C PRO A 219 -5.82 -2.50 -6.82
N ILE A 220 -6.20 -2.68 -8.08
CA ILE A 220 -7.53 -2.34 -8.61
C ILE A 220 -8.50 -3.51 -8.52
N THR A 221 -7.99 -4.74 -8.46
CA THR A 221 -8.76 -5.98 -8.30
C THR A 221 -7.79 -7.12 -7.94
N TRP A 222 -8.29 -8.35 -7.85
CA TRP A 222 -7.54 -9.56 -7.52
C TRP A 222 -7.83 -10.68 -8.53
N ARG A 223 -6.80 -11.44 -8.89
CA ARG A 223 -6.93 -12.68 -9.68
C ARG A 223 -6.89 -13.85 -8.69
N CYS A 224 -7.91 -14.69 -8.71
CA CYS A 224 -7.98 -15.88 -7.85
C CYS A 224 -7.65 -17.16 -8.61
N PRO A 225 -7.12 -18.20 -7.93
CA PRO A 225 -6.74 -19.47 -8.57
C PRO A 225 -7.93 -20.22 -9.19
N ASP A 226 -7.77 -20.65 -10.43
CA ASP A 226 -8.60 -21.59 -11.17
C ASP A 226 -7.76 -22.84 -11.50
N ALA A 227 -7.98 -23.90 -10.72
CA ALA A 227 -7.20 -25.14 -10.82
C ALA A 227 -7.29 -25.84 -12.19
N ASN A 228 -8.26 -25.50 -13.04
CA ASN A 228 -8.43 -26.10 -14.36
C ASN A 228 -7.76 -25.30 -15.48
N LYS A 229 -7.32 -24.06 -15.19
CA LYS A 229 -6.81 -23.14 -16.21
C LYS A 229 -5.45 -22.57 -15.88
N ASP A 230 -5.13 -22.38 -14.61
CA ASP A 230 -3.91 -21.71 -14.22
C ASP A 230 -2.70 -22.65 -14.26
N GLU A 231 -1.65 -22.19 -14.93
CA GLU A 231 -0.38 -22.90 -15.04
C GLU A 231 0.81 -21.92 -14.99
N VAL A 232 1.96 -22.44 -14.55
CA VAL A 232 3.21 -21.68 -14.52
C VAL A 232 3.88 -21.76 -15.88
N ILE A 233 4.19 -20.60 -16.46
CA ILE A 233 4.95 -20.46 -17.69
C ILE A 233 6.37 -20.06 -17.34
N SER A 234 7.33 -20.92 -17.70
CA SER A 234 8.74 -20.57 -17.57
C SER A 234 9.13 -19.53 -18.61
N THR A 235 9.80 -18.47 -18.18
CA THR A 235 10.28 -17.40 -19.06
C THR A 235 11.74 -17.58 -19.49
N GLY A 236 12.40 -18.64 -19.01
CA GLY A 236 13.83 -18.86 -19.15
C GLY A 236 14.70 -17.92 -18.32
N ARG A 237 14.09 -17.12 -17.42
CA ARG A 237 14.75 -16.20 -16.48
C ARG A 237 14.65 -16.68 -15.04
N SER A 238 14.27 -17.94 -14.84
CA SER A 238 14.04 -18.50 -13.51
C SER A 238 15.35 -18.63 -12.75
N GLU A 239 15.35 -18.16 -11.51
CA GLU A 239 16.46 -18.35 -10.58
C GLU A 239 16.14 -19.53 -9.65
N SER A 240 16.62 -20.71 -10.01
CA SER A 240 16.30 -21.99 -9.32
C SER A 240 16.70 -22.06 -7.85
N ASN A 241 17.57 -21.14 -7.39
CA ASN A 241 18.05 -21.07 -6.00
C ASN A 241 17.34 -19.99 -5.17
N ARG A 242 16.37 -19.25 -5.73
CA ARG A 242 15.58 -18.27 -4.97
C ARG A 242 14.29 -18.90 -4.47
N ASP A 243 13.81 -18.35 -3.35
CA ASP A 243 12.44 -18.60 -2.90
C ASP A 243 11.44 -18.21 -3.99
N ALA A 244 10.25 -18.81 -3.96
CA ALA A 244 9.24 -18.69 -5.01
C ALA A 244 7.97 -18.01 -4.50
N CYS A 245 7.22 -17.41 -5.41
CA CYS A 245 5.91 -16.86 -5.10
C CYS A 245 4.85 -17.96 -5.10
N THR A 246 3.72 -17.68 -4.45
CA THR A 246 2.56 -18.57 -4.38
C THR A 246 1.35 -17.95 -5.05
N PHE A 247 0.56 -18.81 -5.68
CA PHE A 247 -0.76 -18.49 -6.23
C PHE A 247 -1.68 -19.71 -6.08
N GLY A 248 -2.56 -19.67 -5.08
CA GLY A 248 -3.29 -20.86 -4.62
C GLY A 248 -2.32 -21.99 -4.23
N LYS A 249 -2.35 -23.08 -5.00
CA LYS A 249 -1.45 -24.24 -4.82
C LYS A 249 -0.22 -24.21 -5.73
N LEU A 250 -0.13 -23.24 -6.64
CA LEU A 250 0.99 -23.12 -7.57
C LEU A 250 2.16 -22.40 -6.90
N THR A 251 3.36 -22.89 -7.21
CA THR A 251 4.64 -22.28 -6.83
C THR A 251 5.27 -21.71 -8.10
N ILE A 252 5.49 -20.40 -8.12
CA ILE A 252 5.98 -19.66 -9.28
C ILE A 252 7.42 -19.20 -8.97
N PRO A 253 8.45 -19.75 -9.64
CA PRO A 253 9.82 -19.29 -9.47
C PRO A 253 9.97 -17.80 -9.76
N VAL A 254 10.90 -17.12 -9.07
CA VAL A 254 11.22 -15.72 -9.36
C VAL A 254 11.66 -15.59 -10.83
N GLY A 255 11.06 -14.64 -11.53
CA GLY A 255 11.25 -14.39 -12.96
C GLY A 255 10.25 -15.12 -13.87
N ASP A 256 9.56 -16.13 -13.37
CA ASP A 256 8.52 -16.84 -14.12
C ASP A 256 7.14 -16.17 -14.02
N ALA A 257 6.23 -16.59 -14.89
CA ALA A 257 4.92 -15.99 -15.08
C ALA A 257 3.80 -17.02 -14.94
N LEU A 258 2.57 -16.55 -14.79
CA LEU A 258 1.37 -17.37 -15.01
C LEU A 258 0.91 -17.23 -16.45
N ASN A 259 0.17 -18.22 -16.93
CA ASN A 259 -0.55 -18.09 -18.18
C ASN A 259 -1.58 -16.95 -18.14
N ASN A 260 -1.78 -16.32 -19.29
CA ASN A 260 -2.68 -15.17 -19.41
C ASN A 260 -4.07 -15.64 -19.85
N HIS A 261 -5.09 -15.34 -19.05
CA HIS A 261 -6.50 -15.51 -19.45
C HIS A 261 -7.03 -14.29 -20.20
N ASP A 262 -6.41 -13.14 -19.96
CA ASP A 262 -6.65 -11.86 -20.61
C ASP A 262 -5.30 -11.35 -21.14
N ASN A 263 -5.22 -11.05 -22.43
CA ASN A 263 -3.98 -10.58 -23.06
C ASN A 263 -3.52 -9.21 -22.55
N LYS A 264 -4.37 -8.48 -21.83
CA LYS A 264 -4.07 -7.18 -21.21
C LYS A 264 -3.53 -7.30 -19.79
N VAL A 265 -3.52 -8.50 -19.21
CA VAL A 265 -3.08 -8.77 -17.84
C VAL A 265 -1.91 -9.75 -17.87
N THR A 266 -0.77 -9.34 -17.32
CA THR A 266 0.39 -10.20 -17.17
C THR A 266 0.68 -10.42 -15.70
N CYS A 267 0.83 -11.67 -15.28
CA CYS A 267 1.11 -12.02 -13.89
C CYS A 267 2.47 -12.70 -13.76
N SER A 268 3.29 -12.28 -12.80
CA SER A 268 4.64 -12.81 -12.59
C SER A 268 5.07 -12.76 -11.13
N CYS A 269 6.09 -13.57 -10.82
CA CYS A 269 6.79 -13.52 -9.54
C CYS A 269 8.02 -12.63 -9.67
N LEU A 270 8.02 -11.47 -9.01
CA LEU A 270 9.23 -10.62 -8.92
C LEU A 270 9.91 -10.69 -7.56
N THR A 271 9.13 -10.72 -6.47
CA THR A 271 9.65 -10.81 -5.10
C THR A 271 8.66 -11.62 -4.26
N PRO A 272 9.06 -12.79 -3.72
CA PRO A 272 8.21 -13.63 -2.88
C PRO A 272 7.74 -12.94 -1.59
N PRO A 273 6.64 -13.42 -0.97
CA PRO A 273 5.90 -14.67 -1.25
C PRO A 273 4.72 -14.56 -2.21
N HIS A 274 4.28 -13.37 -2.58
CA HIS A 274 3.11 -13.17 -3.43
C HIS A 274 3.53 -12.81 -4.86
N ALA A 275 2.91 -13.47 -5.84
CA ALA A 275 2.99 -13.00 -7.22
C ALA A 275 2.06 -11.79 -7.40
N GLN A 276 2.18 -11.11 -8.53
CA GLN A 276 1.35 -9.96 -8.85
C GLN A 276 1.02 -9.90 -10.33
N CYS A 277 -0.04 -9.17 -10.65
CA CYS A 277 -0.45 -8.92 -12.02
C CYS A 277 -0.43 -7.42 -12.35
N ILE A 278 -0.10 -7.09 -13.60
CA ILE A 278 -0.19 -5.74 -14.14
C ILE A 278 -1.13 -5.76 -15.33
N ARG A 279 -2.12 -4.87 -15.29
CA ARG A 279 -3.02 -4.58 -16.40
C ARG A 279 -2.55 -3.33 -17.14
N THR A 280 -2.34 -3.43 -18.45
CA THR A 280 -1.78 -2.34 -19.27
C THR A 280 -2.83 -1.41 -19.87
N GLU A 281 -4.09 -1.84 -19.96
CA GLU A 281 -5.20 -1.06 -20.53
C GLU A 281 -6.42 -1.02 -19.60
N ALA A 282 -7.20 0.06 -19.67
CA ALA A 282 -8.46 0.14 -18.94
C ALA A 282 -9.49 -0.80 -19.57
N SER A 283 -10.16 -1.63 -18.78
CA SER A 283 -11.37 -2.33 -19.22
C SER A 283 -12.52 -1.32 -19.17
N TYR A 284 -13.09 -1.01 -20.33
CA TYR A 284 -14.42 -0.41 -20.39
C TYR A 284 -15.40 -1.59 -20.45
N ASP A 285 -15.84 -2.06 -19.29
CA ASP A 285 -17.01 -2.93 -19.16
C ASP A 285 -18.21 -2.08 -18.71
#